data_AF-A0A895NXU2-F1
#
_entry.id   AF-A0A895NXU2-F1
#
_cell.length_a   1.000
_cell.length_b   1.000
_cell.length_c   1.000
_cell.angle_alpha   90.00
_cell.angle_beta   90.00
_cell.angle_gamma   90.00
#
_symmetry.space_group_name_H-M   'P 1'
#
loop_
_entity.id
_entity.type
_entity.pdbx_description
1 polymer ?
#
loop_
_entity_poly.entity_id
_entity_poly.type
_entity_poly.pdbx_seq_one_letter_code
_entity_poly.pdbx_strand_id
1 'polypeptide(L)'
;MKLALTLEADSINVQALNMGRIVVDVDGVTLAELINVVCDNGYSLRVVDESDRTSAERTPPFTALTGIRCSTAHITEQDNAWLYSLSHQTNDNGESEWIHFTGSGYLLRTDAWSYPALRLKRLGLSKTFRRLVVTLIRRYGVSLIHLDAGAECLPGLPTFDW
;
A
#
# COMPACT_ATOMS: atom_id res chain seq x y z
N MET A 1 -6.26 -38.08 7.23
CA MET A 1 -7.46 -38.40 6.41
C MET A 1 -7.28 -37.73 5.06
N LYS A 2 -7.43 -38.45 3.94
CA LYS A 2 -7.27 -37.91 2.57
C LYS A 2 -8.66 -37.79 1.96
N LEU A 3 -9.07 -36.57 1.61
CA LEU A 3 -10.35 -36.28 0.97
C LEU A 3 -10.04 -35.64 -0.40
N ALA A 4 -10.68 -36.13 -1.45
CA ALA A 4 -10.53 -35.62 -2.81
C ALA A 4 -11.93 -35.31 -3.38
N LEU A 5 -12.05 -34.23 -4.16
CA LEU A 5 -13.30 -33.77 -4.76
C LEU A 5 -13.02 -33.37 -6.21
N THR A 6 -13.87 -33.84 -7.14
CA THR A 6 -13.70 -33.65 -8.59
C THR A 6 -15.01 -33.11 -9.16
N LEU A 7 -14.97 -31.93 -9.78
CA LEU A 7 -16.06 -31.34 -10.57
C LEU A 7 -15.63 -31.32 -12.04
N GLU A 8 -16.50 -31.72 -12.98
CA GLU A 8 -16.30 -31.51 -14.43
C GLU A 8 -17.55 -30.86 -15.03
N ALA A 9 -17.48 -29.95 -16.02
CA ALA A 9 -16.36 -29.49 -16.86
C ALA A 9 -15.67 -28.20 -16.30
N ASP A 10 -14.41 -27.95 -16.67
CA ASP A 10 -13.44 -26.98 -16.08
C ASP A 10 -12.86 -27.44 -14.72
N SER A 11 -12.09 -28.52 -14.80
CA SER A 11 -11.63 -29.38 -13.71
C SER A 11 -10.71 -28.69 -12.70
N ILE A 12 -11.26 -28.44 -11.51
CA ILE A 12 -10.49 -28.17 -10.29
C ILE A 12 -10.42 -29.49 -9.50
N ASN A 13 -9.21 -29.95 -9.20
CA ASN A 13 -8.97 -31.09 -8.33
C ASN A 13 -8.29 -30.61 -7.04
N VAL A 14 -8.93 -30.84 -5.88
CA VAL A 14 -8.40 -30.44 -4.58
C VAL A 14 -8.12 -31.66 -3.72
N GLN A 15 -6.89 -31.74 -3.21
CA GLN A 15 -6.49 -32.71 -2.19
C GLN A 15 -6.12 -31.98 -0.89
N ALA A 16 -6.83 -32.30 0.20
CA ALA A 16 -6.44 -31.84 1.53
C ALA A 16 -5.19 -32.58 2.05
N LEU A 17 -4.23 -31.85 2.59
CA LEU A 17 -3.02 -32.34 3.26
C LEU A 17 -3.06 -32.03 4.77
N ASN A 18 -2.14 -32.63 5.53
CA ASN A 18 -1.97 -32.31 6.96
C ASN A 18 -1.42 -30.89 7.16
N MET A 19 -1.69 -30.32 8.35
CA MET A 19 -1.24 -28.99 8.80
C MET A 19 -1.83 -27.81 8.00
N GLY A 20 -3.12 -27.89 7.63
CA GLY A 20 -3.82 -26.78 6.96
C GLY A 20 -3.35 -26.51 5.53
N ARG A 21 -2.71 -27.49 4.89
CA ARG A 21 -2.23 -27.39 3.50
C ARG A 21 -3.21 -28.10 2.57
N ILE A 22 -3.31 -27.64 1.33
CA ILE A 22 -4.06 -28.28 0.25
C ILE A 22 -3.20 -28.30 -1.01
N VAL A 23 -3.42 -29.27 -1.89
CA VAL A 23 -2.92 -29.28 -3.27
C VAL A 23 -4.13 -29.03 -4.15
N VAL A 24 -3.99 -28.08 -5.06
CA VAL A 24 -5.03 -27.73 -6.03
C VAL A 24 -4.40 -27.85 -7.41
N ASP A 25 -5.04 -28.62 -8.28
CA ASP A 25 -4.75 -28.71 -9.70
C ASP A 25 -5.93 -28.06 -10.44
N VAL A 26 -5.65 -27.10 -11.32
CA VAL A 26 -6.67 -26.29 -12.00
C VAL A 26 -6.34 -26.27 -13.48
N ASP A 27 -7.21 -26.88 -14.28
CA ASP A 27 -7.11 -26.80 -15.72
C ASP A 27 -7.45 -25.40 -16.23
N GLY A 28 -6.69 -24.91 -17.21
CA GLY A 28 -6.98 -23.65 -17.90
C GLY A 28 -6.55 -22.37 -17.17
N VAL A 29 -5.92 -22.44 -15.99
CA VAL A 29 -5.37 -21.27 -15.29
C VAL A 29 -3.85 -21.21 -15.45
N THR A 30 -3.36 -20.15 -16.08
CA THR A 30 -1.93 -19.87 -16.14
C THR A 30 -1.42 -19.28 -14.83
N LEU A 31 -0.11 -19.44 -14.57
CA LEU A 31 0.53 -18.81 -13.40
C LEU A 31 0.34 -17.29 -13.37
N ALA A 32 0.35 -16.64 -14.52
CA ALA A 32 0.18 -15.18 -14.63
C ALA A 32 -1.23 -14.74 -14.23
N GLU A 33 -2.27 -15.46 -14.68
CA GLU A 33 -3.67 -15.19 -14.30
C GLU A 33 -3.86 -15.38 -12.79
N LEU A 34 -3.28 -16.44 -12.22
CA LEU A 34 -3.33 -16.67 -10.79
C LEU A 34 -2.65 -15.54 -10.00
N ILE A 35 -1.46 -15.10 -10.43
CA ILE A 35 -0.74 -13.98 -9.77
C ILE A 35 -1.61 -12.72 -9.79
N ASN A 36 -2.19 -12.36 -10.93
CA ASN A 36 -3.01 -11.16 -11.06
C ASN A 36 -4.21 -11.20 -10.10
N VAL A 37 -4.97 -12.30 -10.09
CA VAL A 37 -6.14 -12.44 -9.20
C VAL A 37 -5.74 -12.39 -7.73
N VAL A 38 -4.63 -13.04 -7.36
CA VAL A 38 -4.11 -13.02 -5.98
C VAL A 38 -3.74 -11.59 -5.56
N CYS A 39 -3.02 -10.86 -6.41
CA CYS A 39 -2.63 -9.47 -6.17
C CYS A 39 -3.83 -8.50 -6.12
N ASP A 40 -4.80 -8.65 -7.03
CA ASP A 40 -6.02 -7.82 -7.07
C ASP A 40 -6.88 -7.98 -5.80
N ASN A 41 -6.79 -9.14 -5.13
CA ASN A 41 -7.46 -9.41 -3.87
C ASN A 41 -6.58 -9.10 -2.63
N GLY A 42 -5.40 -8.50 -2.81
CA GLY A 42 -4.53 -8.10 -1.71
C GLY A 42 -3.79 -9.26 -1.03
N TYR A 43 -3.70 -10.42 -1.67
CA TYR A 43 -2.94 -11.57 -1.20
C TYR A 43 -1.58 -11.65 -1.92
N SER A 44 -0.68 -12.49 -1.40
CA SER A 44 0.66 -12.72 -1.96
C SER A 44 0.86 -14.20 -2.32
N LEU A 45 1.49 -14.46 -3.46
CA LEU A 45 1.86 -15.81 -3.91
C LEU A 45 3.38 -16.02 -3.74
N ARG A 46 3.80 -17.16 -3.19
CA ARG A 46 5.22 -17.56 -3.11
C ARG A 46 5.40 -18.94 -3.72
N VAL A 47 6.34 -19.05 -4.66
CA VAL A 47 6.79 -20.34 -5.18
C VAL A 47 7.85 -20.89 -4.23
N VAL A 48 7.68 -22.13 -3.79
CA VAL A 48 8.53 -22.79 -2.79
C VAL A 48 9.02 -24.12 -3.37
N ASP A 49 10.33 -24.34 -3.39
CA ASP A 49 10.93 -25.62 -3.79
C ASP A 49 10.84 -26.67 -2.66
N GLU A 50 11.04 -27.95 -2.97
CA GLU A 50 11.01 -29.05 -1.99
C GLU A 50 12.01 -28.85 -0.84
N SER A 51 13.15 -28.21 -1.12
CA SER A 51 14.21 -27.89 -0.16
C SER A 51 13.81 -26.79 0.86
N ASP A 52 12.87 -25.91 0.49
CA ASP A 52 12.32 -24.86 1.36
C ASP A 52 11.10 -25.33 2.18
N ARG A 53 10.66 -26.58 2.03
CA ARG A 53 9.47 -27.13 2.74
C ARG A 53 9.67 -27.24 4.26
N THR A 54 10.90 -27.38 4.73
CA THR A 54 11.26 -27.37 6.16
C THR A 54 11.34 -25.96 6.74
N SER A 55 11.42 -24.94 5.87
CA SER A 55 11.41 -23.52 6.21
C SER A 55 10.00 -22.96 6.35
N ALA A 56 9.04 -23.78 6.81
CA ALA A 56 7.72 -23.33 7.27
C ALA A 56 7.83 -22.62 8.64
N GLU A 57 8.93 -21.90 8.86
CA GLU A 57 9.08 -20.94 9.92
C GLU A 57 8.13 -19.81 9.56
N ARG A 58 7.07 -19.69 10.38
CA ARG A 58 6.01 -18.70 10.26
C ARG A 58 6.61 -17.39 9.78
N THR A 59 6.36 -17.05 8.52
CA THR A 59 6.62 -15.69 8.05
C THR A 59 5.93 -14.80 9.09
N PRO A 60 6.65 -13.88 9.76
CA PRO A 60 6.01 -13.00 10.72
C PRO A 60 4.80 -12.38 10.04
N PRO A 61 3.67 -12.20 10.76
CA PRO A 61 2.41 -11.81 10.15
C PRO A 61 2.66 -10.66 9.17
N PHE A 62 2.54 -10.98 7.89
CA PHE A 62 2.82 -10.02 6.83
C PHE A 62 1.74 -8.96 6.93
N THR A 63 2.15 -7.76 7.32
CA THR A 63 1.27 -6.59 7.33
C THR A 63 1.74 -5.71 6.18
N ALA A 64 0.99 -5.71 5.08
CA ALA A 64 1.24 -4.76 4.00
C ALA A 64 0.91 -3.35 4.49
N LEU A 65 1.84 -2.41 4.33
CA LEU A 65 1.52 -0.99 4.31
C LEU A 65 1.08 -0.61 2.90
N THR A 66 -0.20 -0.28 2.75
CA THR A 66 -0.77 0.19 1.48
C THR A 66 -0.33 1.63 1.22
N GLY A 67 0.20 1.87 0.03
CA GLY A 67 0.70 3.18 -0.37
C GLY A 67 0.17 3.64 -1.72
N ILE A 68 0.10 4.96 -1.90
CA ILE A 68 -0.18 5.59 -3.20
C ILE A 68 0.92 6.60 -3.54
N ARG A 69 1.33 6.62 -4.81
CA ARG A 69 2.24 7.64 -5.36
C ARG A 69 1.45 8.56 -6.29
N CYS A 70 1.61 9.87 -6.12
CA CYS A 70 0.95 10.87 -6.96
C CYS A 70 1.77 12.15 -7.06
N SER A 71 1.47 12.97 -8.07
CA SER A 71 2.24 14.19 -8.36
C SER A 71 2.23 15.20 -7.21
N THR A 72 3.34 15.91 -7.00
CA THR A 72 3.37 17.15 -6.20
C THR A 72 2.50 18.26 -6.81
N ALA A 73 2.07 18.14 -8.06
CA ALA A 73 1.08 19.07 -8.64
C ALA A 73 -0.24 19.13 -7.83
N HIS A 74 -0.54 18.14 -6.98
CA HIS A 74 -1.73 18.16 -6.12
C HIS A 74 -1.61 19.02 -4.85
N ILE A 75 -0.44 19.59 -4.58
CA ILE A 75 -0.22 20.48 -3.44
C ILE A 75 0.04 21.90 -3.94
N THR A 76 -0.31 22.90 -3.13
CA THR A 76 -0.02 24.30 -3.45
C THR A 76 1.45 24.62 -3.16
N GLU A 77 2.01 25.66 -3.79
CA GLU A 77 3.36 26.16 -3.49
C GLU A 77 3.55 26.44 -1.98
N GLN A 78 2.54 27.05 -1.35
CA GLN A 78 2.56 27.32 0.08
C GLN A 78 2.61 26.02 0.91
N ASP A 79 1.79 25.02 0.57
CA ASP A 79 1.82 23.73 1.25
C ASP A 79 3.17 23.02 1.03
N ASN A 80 3.77 23.13 -0.15
CA ASN A 80 5.10 22.60 -0.45
C ASN A 80 6.17 23.22 0.45
N ALA A 81 6.20 24.55 0.58
CA ALA A 81 7.14 25.25 1.45
C ALA A 81 6.98 24.84 2.93
N TRP A 82 5.73 24.63 3.39
CA TRP A 82 5.45 24.11 4.72
C TRP A 82 5.95 22.67 4.88
N LEU A 83 5.62 21.77 3.96
CA LEU A 83 6.06 20.37 4.01
C LEU A 83 7.59 20.25 4.01
N TYR A 84 8.27 21.07 3.20
CA TYR A 84 9.74 21.16 3.21
C TYR A 84 10.28 21.55 4.59
N SER A 85 9.69 22.57 5.22
CA SER A 85 10.12 23.03 6.54
C SER A 85 9.84 21.97 7.62
N LEU A 86 8.69 21.31 7.56
CA LEU A 86 8.29 20.26 8.51
C LEU A 86 9.18 19.00 8.40
N SER A 87 9.55 18.61 7.17
CA SER A 87 10.37 17.43 6.93
C SER A 87 11.83 17.58 7.36
N HIS A 88 12.29 18.81 7.59
CA HIS A 88 13.67 19.13 7.98
C HIS A 88 13.80 19.55 9.46
N GLN A 89 12.75 19.37 10.27
CA GLN A 89 12.84 19.62 11.70
C GLN A 89 13.80 18.62 12.36
N THR A 90 14.69 19.12 13.21
CA THR A 90 15.74 18.33 13.91
C THR A 90 15.45 18.11 15.39
N ASN A 91 14.21 18.34 15.83
CA ASN A 91 13.79 18.07 17.20
C ASN A 91 13.41 16.60 17.35
N ASP A 92 13.73 16.02 18.51
CA ASP A 92 13.23 14.70 18.89
C ASP A 92 11.69 14.73 18.91
N ASN A 93 11.05 13.74 18.27
CA ASN A 93 9.59 13.65 18.12
C ASN A 93 8.94 14.74 17.25
N GLY A 94 9.69 15.24 16.26
CA GLY A 94 9.25 16.25 15.29
C GLY A 94 8.30 15.73 14.19
N GLU A 95 7.80 16.65 13.37
CA GLU A 95 6.96 16.28 12.21
C GLU A 95 7.76 15.52 11.13
N SER A 96 9.10 15.57 11.19
CA SER A 96 10.03 14.78 10.36
C SER A 96 9.97 13.27 10.62
N GLU A 97 9.33 12.82 11.70
CA GLU A 97 9.11 11.39 11.98
C GLU A 97 8.08 10.73 11.07
N TRP A 98 7.22 11.53 10.43
CA TRP A 98 6.14 11.01 9.58
C TRP A 98 5.94 11.79 8.27
N ILE A 99 6.64 12.92 8.09
CA ILE A 99 6.74 13.64 6.82
C ILE A 99 8.22 13.64 6.42
N HIS A 100 8.55 12.87 5.38
CA HIS A 100 9.94 12.69 4.95
C HIS A 100 10.15 13.32 3.58
N PHE A 101 11.20 14.13 3.43
CA PHE A 101 11.59 14.63 2.12
C PHE A 101 12.27 13.52 1.31
N THR A 102 11.83 13.31 0.07
CA THR A 102 12.35 12.25 -0.81
C THR A 102 13.29 12.77 -1.89
N GLY A 103 13.61 14.07 -1.89
CA GLY A 103 14.40 14.74 -2.92
C GLY A 103 13.54 15.38 -4.01
N SER A 104 12.53 14.67 -4.50
CA SER A 104 11.56 15.12 -5.52
C SER A 104 10.16 15.40 -4.94
N GLY A 105 9.98 15.26 -3.64
CA GLY A 105 8.70 15.48 -2.97
C GLY A 105 8.71 14.94 -1.53
N TYR A 106 7.63 14.28 -1.12
CA TYR A 106 7.41 13.89 0.28
C TYR A 106 6.76 12.52 0.45
N LEU A 107 7.20 11.78 1.46
CA LEU A 107 6.54 10.59 1.97
C LEU A 107 5.79 10.93 3.26
N LEU A 108 4.49 10.68 3.31
CA LEU A 108 3.65 10.90 4.48
C LEU A 108 3.18 9.54 5.04
N ARG A 109 3.53 9.26 6.30
CA ARG A 109 3.04 8.13 7.09
C ARG A 109 1.81 8.52 7.90
N THR A 110 0.65 8.38 7.28
CA THR A 110 -0.62 8.85 7.88
C THR A 110 -1.10 7.98 9.05
N ASP A 111 -0.55 6.78 9.20
CA ASP A 111 -0.76 5.86 10.32
C ASP A 111 0.08 6.19 11.56
N ALA A 112 1.08 7.07 11.45
CA ALA A 112 1.88 7.53 12.59
C ALA A 112 1.04 8.29 13.63
N TRP A 113 -0.14 8.79 13.25
CA TRP A 113 -1.04 9.54 14.13
C TRP A 113 -2.49 9.06 13.96
N SER A 114 -3.29 9.03 15.03
CA SER A 114 -4.71 8.67 14.94
C SER A 114 -5.57 9.66 14.15
N TYR A 115 -5.13 10.92 14.02
CA TYR A 115 -5.87 11.99 13.35
C TYR A 115 -4.95 12.85 12.46
N PRO A 116 -4.39 12.29 11.37
CA PRO A 116 -3.37 12.95 10.55
C PRO A 116 -3.87 14.27 9.95
N ALA A 117 -5.12 14.30 9.47
CA ALA A 117 -5.71 15.53 8.91
C ALA A 117 -5.91 16.64 9.95
N LEU A 118 -6.16 16.29 11.22
CA LEU A 118 -6.24 17.26 12.32
C LEU A 118 -4.85 17.79 12.69
N ARG A 119 -3.84 16.91 12.69
CA ARG A 119 -2.43 17.30 12.91
C ARG A 119 -1.99 18.29 11.82
N LEU A 120 -2.20 17.97 10.55
CA LEU A 120 -1.95 18.87 9.42
C LEU A 120 -2.64 20.23 9.57
N LYS A 121 -3.87 20.26 10.10
CA LYS A 121 -4.59 21.52 10.33
C LYS A 121 -3.89 22.38 11.38
N ARG A 122 -3.40 21.77 12.46
CA ARG A 122 -2.68 22.46 13.54
C ARG A 122 -1.32 22.99 13.07
N LEU A 123 -0.70 22.31 12.10
CA LEU A 123 0.55 22.72 11.47
C LEU A 123 0.37 23.82 10.41
N GLY A 124 -0.86 24.23 10.12
CA GLY A 124 -1.13 25.33 9.18
C GLY A 124 -1.34 24.90 7.73
N LEU A 125 -1.31 23.60 7.42
CA LEU A 125 -1.54 23.13 6.05
C LEU A 125 -2.96 23.43 5.57
N SER A 126 -3.05 23.73 4.28
CA SER A 126 -4.25 24.22 3.65
C SER A 126 -5.42 23.25 3.76
N LYS A 127 -6.65 23.78 3.62
CA LYS A 127 -7.85 22.93 3.54
C LYS A 127 -7.79 22.00 2.32
N THR A 128 -7.17 22.44 1.23
CA THR A 128 -6.99 21.66 0.02
C THR A 128 -6.09 20.46 0.28
N PHE A 129 -4.90 20.67 0.86
CA PHE A 129 -3.99 19.59 1.17
C PHE A 129 -4.60 18.56 2.13
N ARG A 130 -5.29 19.05 3.17
CA ARG A 130 -5.98 18.16 4.11
C ARG A 130 -7.09 17.34 3.45
N ARG A 131 -7.80 17.91 2.47
CA ARG A 131 -8.80 17.18 1.68
C ARG A 131 -8.16 16.14 0.77
N LEU A 132 -7.01 16.45 0.16
CA LEU A 132 -6.22 15.48 -0.60
C LEU A 132 -5.89 14.27 0.29
N VAL A 133 -5.22 14.49 1.42
CA VAL A 133 -4.83 13.41 2.36
C VAL A 133 -6.03 12.59 2.82
N VAL A 134 -7.14 13.23 3.22
CA VAL A 134 -8.36 12.51 3.64
C VAL A 134 -8.96 11.70 2.49
N THR A 135 -8.93 12.23 1.27
CA THR A 135 -9.43 11.52 0.09
C THR A 135 -8.58 10.30 -0.20
N LEU A 136 -7.25 10.43 -0.14
CA LEU A 136 -6.34 9.33 -0.39
C LEU A 136 -6.55 8.19 0.62
N ILE A 137 -6.59 8.51 1.92
CA ILE A 137 -6.85 7.54 2.99
C ILE A 137 -8.22 6.84 2.79
N ARG A 138 -9.29 7.61 2.57
CA ARG A 138 -10.65 7.06 2.53
C ARG A 138 -11.01 6.33 1.24
N ARG A 139 -10.50 6.81 0.10
CA ARG A 139 -10.85 6.26 -1.22
C ARG A 139 -9.97 5.06 -1.58
N TYR A 140 -8.71 5.09 -1.21
CA TYR A 140 -7.73 4.07 -1.60
C TYR A 140 -7.26 3.20 -0.44
N GLY A 141 -7.70 3.46 0.80
CA GLY A 141 -7.34 2.63 1.96
C GLY A 141 -5.84 2.63 2.26
N VAL A 142 -5.15 3.73 1.94
CA VAL A 142 -3.68 3.85 2.08
C VAL A 142 -3.28 4.48 3.40
N SER A 143 -2.19 4.00 3.98
CA SER A 143 -1.51 4.63 5.12
C SER A 143 -0.26 5.40 4.71
N LEU A 144 0.30 5.10 3.54
CA LEU A 144 1.48 5.75 2.98
C LEU A 144 1.10 6.61 1.76
N ILE A 145 1.48 7.88 1.76
CA ILE A 145 1.26 8.77 0.61
C ILE A 145 2.61 9.30 0.14
N HIS A 146 3.00 8.99 -1.09
CA HIS A 146 4.18 9.54 -1.73
C HIS A 146 3.78 10.62 -2.74
N LEU A 147 4.05 11.87 -2.40
CA LEU A 147 3.97 13.02 -3.31
C LEU A 147 5.31 13.13 -4.02
N ASP A 148 5.33 13.03 -5.34
CA ASP A 148 6.58 13.01 -6.10
C ASP A 148 6.44 13.82 -7.39
N ALA A 149 7.39 14.71 -7.68
CA ALA A 149 7.33 15.59 -8.85
C ALA A 149 7.29 14.84 -10.18
N GLY A 150 7.82 13.61 -10.25
CA GLY A 150 7.81 12.77 -11.44
C GLY A 150 6.60 11.82 -11.53
N ALA A 151 5.69 11.83 -10.57
CA ALA A 151 4.52 10.97 -10.57
C ALA A 151 3.35 11.58 -11.35
N GLU A 152 2.44 10.71 -11.79
CA GLU A 152 1.22 11.11 -12.49
C GLU A 152 0.23 11.82 -11.56
N CYS A 153 -0.59 12.69 -12.15
CA CYS A 153 -1.72 13.31 -11.46
C CYS A 153 -2.88 12.31 -11.34
N LEU A 154 -3.43 12.18 -10.13
CA LEU A 154 -4.63 11.42 -9.88
C LEU A 154 -5.87 12.13 -10.45
N PRO A 155 -6.73 11.42 -11.19
CA PRO A 155 -7.88 12.03 -11.84
C PRO A 155 -8.92 12.52 -10.82
N GLY A 156 -9.51 13.69 -11.11
CA GLY A 156 -10.58 14.28 -10.29
C GLY A 156 -10.10 14.93 -8.99
N LEU A 157 -8.78 15.09 -8.79
CA LEU A 157 -8.21 15.87 -7.71
C LEU A 157 -7.65 17.19 -8.25
N PRO A 158 -7.74 18.29 -7.47
CA PRO A 158 -7.18 19.58 -7.89
C PRO A 158 -5.68 19.49 -8.16
N THR A 159 -5.21 20.25 -9.15
CA THR A 159 -3.80 20.46 -9.43
C THR A 159 -3.48 21.96 -9.39
N PHE A 160 -2.23 22.27 -9.13
CA PHE A 160 -1.70 23.62 -9.01
C PHE A 160 -0.43 23.72 -9.84
N ASP A 161 -0.23 24.88 -10.45
CA ASP A 161 0.94 25.19 -11.29
C ASP A 161 1.88 26.10 -10.48
N TRP A 162 3.08 25.60 -10.19
CA TRP A 162 4.14 26.29 -9.46
C TRP A 162 5.49 25.58 -9.65
#